data_AF-A0A1J5N4L8-F1
#
_entry.id   AF-A0A1J5N4L8-F1
#
_cell.length_a   1.000
_cell.length_b   1.000
_cell.length_c   1.000
_cell.angle_alpha   90.00
_cell.angle_beta   90.00
_cell.angle_gamma   90.00
#
_symmetry.space_group_name_H-M   'P 1'
#
loop_
_entity.id
_entity.type
_entity.pdbx_description
1 polymer ?
#
loop_
_entity_poly.entity_id
_entity_poly.type
_entity_poly.pdbx_seq_one_letter_code
_entity_poly.pdbx_strand_id
1 'polypeptide(L)'
;MITIIKDRNRLLIKYESERHFSADWIDQNIQQYGAVNLKRVFTFTQHDGAPSDYTRIFILGRRRGEYFRINKDFLELKHDLLIAAEVKLTHKSFIAHRNISIFRKIDSLVNEQIVIGGSLEKAIPNEAFEDLLRSFPNTTELTHYAGARISRILGDYFETMTDAQLKLKKHLEHKHTSRLSPRVEFIKDYEAQKFVFIREELQLMLKSADSYKERDWQKKIVSFLLLIFPKYVAVLENLHIKDFYSNPSKTTDRYIDLTLVDANGTIDVIEIKQPFDDCLLSKRRYRDNYTPKMELGGSVMQVEKYLFHLNKWGREGERTIYEKRKDELPVDLKLQVTNPKAMVILGRDKNFDSDQRFDFEIIKRKYANIIDIMTYDDLLRRLDNIIEMIQR
;
A
#
# COMPACT_ATOMS: atom_id res chain seq x y z
N MET A 1 29.81 -15.39 -32.09
CA MET A 1 28.38 -15.16 -31.79
C MET A 1 27.66 -16.49 -31.57
N ILE A 2 26.62 -16.52 -30.73
CA ILE A 2 25.75 -17.69 -30.53
C ILE A 2 24.31 -17.34 -30.92
N THR A 3 23.68 -18.21 -31.71
CA THR A 3 22.29 -18.09 -32.12
C THR A 3 21.54 -19.39 -31.79
N ILE A 4 20.37 -19.27 -31.17
CA ILE A 4 19.47 -20.41 -30.91
C ILE A 4 18.52 -20.55 -32.10
N ILE A 5 18.43 -21.75 -32.66
CA ILE A 5 17.58 -22.05 -33.82
C ILE A 5 16.63 -23.17 -33.44
N LYS A 6 15.34 -22.98 -33.70
CA LYS A 6 14.31 -24.02 -33.55
C LYS A 6 14.01 -24.64 -34.92
N ASP A 7 14.17 -25.95 -35.00
CA ASP A 7 13.69 -26.82 -36.07
C ASP A 7 12.50 -27.64 -35.53
N ARG A 8 11.67 -28.23 -36.40
CA ARG A 8 10.44 -28.97 -36.03
C ARG A 8 10.67 -29.98 -34.90
N ASN A 9 11.83 -30.66 -34.92
CA ASN A 9 12.18 -31.73 -33.99
C ASN A 9 13.43 -31.44 -33.13
N ARG A 10 14.14 -30.33 -33.34
CA ARG A 10 15.45 -30.06 -32.72
C ARG A 10 15.57 -28.62 -32.26
N LEU A 11 16.24 -28.44 -31.13
CA LEU A 11 16.75 -27.15 -30.67
C LEU A 11 18.25 -27.12 -30.93
N LEU A 12 18.69 -26.18 -31.74
CA LEU A 12 20.07 -26.08 -32.23
C LEU A 12 20.75 -24.83 -31.68
N ILE A 13 22.06 -24.93 -31.48
CA ILE A 13 22.96 -23.81 -31.26
C ILE A 13 23.83 -23.66 -32.50
N LYS A 14 23.83 -22.47 -33.09
CA LYS A 14 24.82 -22.07 -34.09
C LYS A 14 25.86 -21.21 -33.42
N TYR A 15 27.12 -21.66 -33.45
CA TYR A 15 28.27 -20.85 -33.12
C TYR A 15 28.87 -20.29 -34.42
N GLU A 16 29.09 -18.97 -34.44
CA GLU A 16 29.82 -18.28 -35.50
C GLU A 16 31.05 -17.60 -34.91
N SER A 17 32.22 -17.80 -35.50
CA SER A 17 33.45 -17.11 -35.09
C SER A 17 33.38 -15.60 -35.38
N GLU A 18 34.18 -14.81 -34.66
CA GLU A 18 34.32 -13.38 -34.94
C GLU A 18 35.27 -13.16 -36.13
N ARG A 19 35.03 -12.08 -36.90
CA ARG A 19 35.63 -11.85 -38.24
C ARG A 19 37.13 -12.18 -38.30
N HIS A 20 37.48 -13.02 -39.28
CA HIS A 20 38.84 -13.51 -39.63
C HIS A 20 39.47 -14.60 -38.75
N PHE A 21 38.79 -15.09 -37.70
CA PHE A 21 39.28 -16.23 -36.92
C PHE A 21 38.52 -17.51 -37.30
N SER A 22 39.27 -18.60 -37.55
CA SER A 22 38.67 -19.91 -37.77
C SER A 22 37.95 -20.44 -36.52
N ALA A 23 36.91 -21.25 -36.70
CA ALA A 23 36.23 -21.97 -35.63
C ALA A 23 36.98 -23.24 -35.16
N ASP A 24 38.16 -23.55 -35.71
CA ASP A 24 38.91 -24.79 -35.44
C ASP A 24 39.28 -25.01 -33.97
N TRP A 25 39.33 -23.94 -33.16
CA TRP A 25 39.55 -24.05 -31.72
C TRP A 25 38.48 -24.93 -31.03
N ILE A 26 37.28 -25.00 -31.60
CA ILE A 26 36.20 -25.89 -31.13
C ILE A 26 36.61 -27.34 -31.31
N ASP A 27 37.10 -27.69 -32.50
CA ASP A 27 37.44 -29.06 -32.84
C ASP A 27 38.71 -29.49 -32.09
N GLN A 28 39.68 -28.60 -31.96
CA GLN A 28 40.89 -28.80 -31.14
C GLN A 28 40.51 -29.07 -29.68
N ASN A 29 39.57 -28.31 -29.11
CA ASN A 29 39.14 -28.54 -27.73
C ASN A 29 38.39 -29.87 -27.57
N ILE A 30 37.52 -30.22 -28.51
CA ILE A 30 36.84 -31.53 -28.48
C ILE A 30 37.87 -32.67 -28.60
N GLN A 31 38.86 -32.55 -29.49
CA GLN A 31 39.89 -33.57 -29.67
C GLN A 31 40.80 -33.70 -28.46
N GLN A 32 41.22 -32.58 -27.86
CA GLN A 32 42.18 -32.56 -26.76
C GLN A 32 41.55 -32.86 -25.40
N TYR A 33 40.36 -32.31 -25.13
CA TYR A 33 39.72 -32.36 -23.81
C TYR A 33 38.43 -33.19 -23.78
N GLY A 34 37.99 -33.72 -24.93
CA GLY A 34 36.73 -34.49 -25.06
C GLY A 34 35.47 -33.62 -25.07
N ALA A 35 35.59 -32.31 -24.84
CA ALA A 35 34.47 -31.38 -24.85
C ALA A 35 34.91 -29.93 -25.13
N VAL A 36 33.96 -29.14 -25.61
CA VAL A 36 34.07 -27.68 -25.75
C VAL A 36 33.03 -27.01 -24.86
N ASN A 37 33.42 -25.92 -24.19
CA ASN A 37 32.49 -25.08 -23.46
C ASN A 37 32.30 -23.72 -24.18
N LEU A 38 31.07 -23.47 -24.64
CA LEU A 38 30.70 -22.24 -25.30
C LEU A 38 30.12 -21.24 -24.29
N LYS A 39 30.72 -20.05 -24.23
CA LYS A 39 30.30 -18.92 -23.38
C LYS A 39 30.15 -19.29 -21.89
N ARG A 40 30.87 -20.29 -21.37
CA ARG A 40 30.76 -20.75 -19.96
C ARG A 40 29.37 -21.30 -19.58
N VAL A 41 28.56 -21.66 -20.57
CA VAL A 41 27.17 -22.10 -20.37
C VAL A 41 26.88 -23.43 -21.03
N PHE A 42 27.30 -23.62 -22.29
CA PHE A 42 26.98 -24.83 -23.04
C PHE A 42 28.19 -25.74 -23.19
N THR A 43 28.07 -26.99 -22.76
CA THR A 43 29.12 -28.00 -22.88
C THR A 43 28.73 -29.04 -23.93
N PHE A 44 29.57 -29.26 -24.94
CA PHE A 44 29.33 -30.23 -26.01
C PHE A 44 30.54 -31.12 -26.24
N THR A 45 30.30 -32.40 -26.53
CA THR A 45 31.36 -33.39 -26.83
C THR A 45 31.58 -33.61 -28.33
N GLN A 46 30.69 -33.09 -29.17
CA GLN A 46 30.77 -33.15 -30.63
C GLN A 46 29.93 -32.03 -31.25
N HIS A 47 30.23 -31.64 -32.48
CA HIS A 47 29.37 -30.79 -33.29
C HIS A 47 28.56 -31.61 -34.30
N ASP A 48 27.46 -31.04 -34.79
CA ASP A 48 26.55 -31.66 -35.73
C ASP A 48 26.61 -30.94 -37.10
N GLY A 49 26.59 -31.72 -38.19
CA GLY A 49 26.63 -31.20 -39.57
C GLY A 49 28.05 -31.01 -40.12
N ALA A 50 28.14 -30.64 -41.40
CA ALA A 50 29.42 -30.39 -42.06
C ALA A 50 30.05 -29.10 -41.50
N PRO A 51 31.27 -29.16 -40.94
CA PRO A 51 31.95 -27.97 -40.43
C PRO A 51 32.24 -26.99 -41.58
N SER A 52 32.09 -25.69 -41.32
CA SER A 52 32.60 -24.63 -42.21
C SER A 52 33.67 -23.83 -41.48
N ASP A 53 34.60 -23.18 -42.19
CA ASP A 53 35.73 -22.47 -41.56
C ASP A 53 35.35 -21.53 -40.41
N TYR A 54 34.12 -21.01 -40.38
CA TYR A 54 33.67 -20.04 -39.38
C TYR A 54 32.48 -20.49 -38.52
N THR A 55 31.84 -21.63 -38.81
CA THR A 55 30.58 -22.02 -38.16
C THR A 55 30.60 -23.46 -37.66
N ARG A 56 30.05 -23.67 -36.46
CA ARG A 56 29.72 -25.01 -35.91
C ARG A 56 28.28 -25.02 -35.41
N ILE A 57 27.56 -26.11 -35.66
CA ILE A 57 26.18 -26.31 -35.20
C ILE A 57 26.19 -27.42 -34.15
N PHE A 58 25.35 -27.31 -33.13
CA PHE A 58 25.20 -28.29 -32.07
C PHE A 58 23.72 -28.55 -31.80
N ILE A 59 23.33 -29.80 -31.58
CA ILE A 59 21.99 -30.16 -31.12
C ILE A 59 21.95 -30.00 -29.59
N LEU A 60 21.31 -28.93 -29.13
CA LEU A 60 21.08 -28.67 -27.71
C LEU A 60 19.94 -29.51 -27.13
N GLY A 61 18.90 -29.76 -27.91
CA GLY A 61 17.74 -30.49 -27.43
C GLY A 61 16.94 -31.16 -28.54
N ARG A 62 16.17 -32.18 -28.17
CA ARG A 62 15.27 -32.89 -29.08
C ARG A 62 13.83 -32.77 -28.59
N ARG A 63 12.91 -32.60 -29.53
CA ARG A 63 11.48 -32.52 -29.22
C ARG A 63 10.96 -33.88 -28.77
N ARG A 64 10.20 -33.89 -27.68
CA ARG A 64 9.46 -35.02 -27.12
C ARG A 64 8.06 -34.50 -26.75
N GLY A 65 7.08 -34.78 -27.60
CA GLY A 65 5.73 -34.21 -27.46
C GLY A 65 5.73 -32.69 -27.58
N GLU A 66 5.18 -32.01 -26.56
CA GLU A 66 5.08 -30.56 -26.49
C GLU A 66 6.40 -29.87 -26.08
N TYR A 67 7.40 -30.63 -25.65
CA TYR A 67 8.61 -30.09 -25.02
C TYR A 67 9.88 -30.38 -25.83
N PHE A 68 10.82 -29.44 -25.85
CA PHE A 68 12.23 -29.73 -26.11
C PHE A 68 12.89 -30.22 -24.82
N ARG A 69 13.44 -31.43 -24.86
CA ARG A 69 14.27 -31.99 -23.79
C ARG A 69 15.73 -31.68 -24.08
N ILE A 70 16.36 -30.96 -23.16
CA ILE A 70 17.78 -30.62 -23.18
C ILE A 70 18.46 -31.51 -22.13
N ASN A 71 19.49 -32.25 -22.53
CA ASN A 71 20.23 -33.10 -21.62
C ASN A 71 20.94 -32.24 -20.57
N LYS A 72 20.84 -32.63 -19.30
CA LYS A 72 21.43 -31.94 -18.15
C LYS A 72 22.93 -31.65 -18.31
N ASP A 73 23.67 -32.54 -18.96
CA ASP A 73 25.13 -32.45 -19.10
C ASP A 73 25.53 -31.26 -20.00
N PHE A 74 24.66 -30.86 -20.94
CA PHE A 74 24.92 -29.72 -21.82
C PHE A 74 24.90 -28.37 -21.11
N LEU A 75 24.25 -28.28 -19.95
CA LEU A 75 24.13 -27.05 -19.16
C LEU A 75 24.71 -27.18 -17.74
N GLU A 76 25.23 -28.38 -17.40
CA GLU A 76 25.69 -28.79 -16.07
C GLU A 76 24.57 -28.64 -15.01
N LEU A 77 23.41 -29.27 -15.24
CA LEU A 77 22.25 -29.26 -14.34
C LEU A 77 22.12 -30.58 -13.57
N LYS A 78 21.34 -30.58 -12.48
CA LYS A 78 21.01 -31.81 -11.73
C LYS A 78 20.10 -32.74 -12.54
N HIS A 79 19.16 -32.15 -13.28
CA HIS A 79 18.12 -32.85 -14.06
C HIS A 79 18.03 -32.28 -15.48
N ASP A 80 17.45 -33.07 -16.40
CA ASP A 80 17.22 -32.60 -17.77
C ASP A 80 16.24 -31.42 -17.78
N LEU A 81 16.49 -30.44 -18.66
CA LEU A 81 15.66 -29.25 -18.79
C LEU A 81 14.57 -29.49 -19.83
N LEU A 82 13.32 -29.17 -19.47
CA LEU A 82 12.17 -29.20 -20.40
C LEU A 82 11.72 -27.78 -20.71
N ILE A 83 11.62 -27.44 -22.00
CA ILE A 83 11.09 -26.15 -22.45
C ILE A 83 10.03 -26.40 -23.50
N ALA A 84 8.83 -25.89 -23.28
CA ALA A 84 7.71 -26.05 -24.20
C ALA A 84 8.02 -25.41 -25.57
N ALA A 85 7.52 -26.03 -26.63
CA ALA A 85 7.89 -25.69 -28.00
C ALA A 85 7.48 -24.26 -28.40
N GLU A 86 6.41 -23.74 -27.81
CA GLU A 86 5.85 -22.39 -28.01
C GLU A 86 6.67 -21.26 -27.38
N VAL A 87 7.50 -21.56 -26.36
CA VAL A 87 8.32 -20.55 -25.66
C VAL A 87 9.31 -19.92 -26.62
N LYS A 88 9.37 -18.59 -26.76
CA LYS A 88 10.35 -17.95 -27.66
C LYS A 88 11.74 -18.05 -27.04
N LEU A 89 12.67 -18.72 -27.73
CA LEU A 89 14.04 -18.91 -27.24
C LEU A 89 15.04 -18.10 -28.03
N THR A 90 15.92 -17.42 -27.31
CA THR A 90 17.11 -16.75 -27.85
C THR A 90 18.32 -17.11 -26.99
N HIS A 91 19.53 -16.68 -27.36
CA HIS A 91 20.69 -16.89 -26.48
C HIS A 91 20.50 -16.24 -25.10
N LYS A 92 19.71 -15.15 -25.01
CA LYS A 92 19.39 -14.47 -23.74
C LYS A 92 18.46 -15.28 -22.83
N SER A 93 17.78 -16.30 -23.36
CA SER A 93 16.99 -17.23 -22.54
C SER A 93 17.87 -18.18 -21.73
N PHE A 94 19.15 -18.34 -22.10
CA PHE A 94 20.09 -19.23 -21.45
C PHE A 94 21.27 -18.49 -20.80
N ILE A 95 21.67 -17.36 -21.38
CA ILE A 95 22.84 -16.58 -20.97
C ILE A 95 22.41 -15.16 -20.55
N ALA A 96 22.61 -14.83 -19.27
CA ALA A 96 22.47 -13.46 -18.75
C ALA A 96 23.79 -12.67 -18.83
N HIS A 97 23.78 -11.41 -18.40
CA HIS A 97 24.98 -10.55 -18.39
C HIS A 97 26.18 -11.23 -17.70
N ARG A 98 27.39 -10.96 -18.18
CA ARG A 98 28.65 -11.60 -17.73
C ARG A 98 28.68 -13.12 -17.91
N ASN A 99 27.97 -13.64 -18.91
CA ASN A 99 27.91 -15.07 -19.24
C ASN A 99 27.37 -15.95 -18.08
N ILE A 100 26.45 -15.42 -17.29
CA ILE A 100 25.79 -16.19 -16.24
C ILE A 100 24.84 -17.20 -16.91
N SER A 101 25.02 -18.49 -16.64
CA SER A 101 24.04 -19.51 -17.01
C SER A 101 22.77 -19.34 -16.18
N ILE A 102 21.68 -18.95 -16.83
CA ILE A 102 20.38 -18.71 -16.19
C ILE A 102 19.89 -20.00 -15.53
N PHE A 103 19.88 -21.11 -16.28
CA PHE A 103 19.39 -22.39 -15.77
C PHE A 103 20.26 -22.98 -14.68
N ARG A 104 21.59 -22.81 -14.75
CA ARG A 104 22.47 -23.23 -13.63
C ARG A 104 22.20 -22.40 -12.38
N LYS A 105 21.90 -21.10 -12.52
CA LYS A 105 21.53 -20.26 -11.38
C LYS A 105 20.21 -20.71 -10.75
N ILE A 106 19.22 -21.06 -11.56
CA ILE A 106 17.95 -21.63 -11.09
C ILE A 106 18.19 -22.98 -10.41
N ASP A 107 18.91 -23.90 -11.06
CA ASP A 107 19.22 -25.25 -10.57
C ASP A 107 19.99 -25.23 -9.24
N SER A 108 20.82 -24.20 -8.99
CA SER A 108 21.49 -24.03 -7.70
C SER A 108 20.53 -23.73 -6.54
N LEU A 109 19.32 -23.26 -6.83
CA LEU A 109 18.29 -22.89 -5.86
C LEU A 109 17.18 -23.93 -5.70
N VAL A 110 17.09 -24.91 -6.61
CA VAL A 110 16.03 -25.93 -6.61
C VAL A 110 16.60 -27.34 -6.68
N ASN A 111 15.83 -28.33 -6.23
CA ASN A 111 16.22 -29.75 -6.33
C ASN A 111 15.32 -30.55 -7.28
N GLU A 112 14.38 -29.89 -7.95
CA GLU A 112 13.43 -30.49 -8.88
C GLU A 112 13.82 -30.21 -10.34
N GLN A 113 13.20 -30.94 -11.27
CA GLN A 113 13.36 -30.70 -12.69
C GLN A 113 12.82 -29.33 -13.10
N ILE A 114 13.60 -28.56 -13.87
CA ILE A 114 13.15 -27.28 -14.40
C ILE A 114 12.30 -27.52 -15.65
N VAL A 115 11.07 -27.02 -15.63
CA VAL A 115 10.12 -27.09 -16.74
C VAL A 115 9.61 -25.68 -17.04
N ILE A 116 9.72 -25.22 -18.29
CA ILE A 116 9.27 -23.90 -18.74
C ILE A 116 8.11 -24.04 -19.73
N GLY A 117 6.96 -23.44 -19.42
CA GLY A 117 5.77 -23.41 -20.27
C GLY A 117 5.03 -24.75 -20.43
N GLY A 118 4.07 -24.78 -21.35
CA GLY A 118 3.23 -25.94 -21.63
C GLY A 118 2.23 -26.29 -20.52
N SER A 119 1.73 -27.52 -20.57
CA SER A 119 0.60 -28.03 -19.80
C SER A 119 0.96 -28.76 -18.49
N LEU A 120 2.25 -28.99 -18.22
CA LEU A 120 2.71 -29.67 -17.01
C LEU A 120 2.43 -28.82 -15.75
N GLU A 121 1.86 -29.43 -14.72
CA GLU A 121 1.40 -28.77 -13.48
C GLU A 121 2.51 -27.94 -12.77
N LYS A 122 3.74 -28.45 -12.77
CA LYS A 122 4.91 -27.80 -12.15
C LYS A 122 5.71 -26.90 -13.12
N ALA A 123 5.18 -26.62 -14.30
CA ALA A 123 5.86 -25.76 -15.26
C ALA A 123 5.84 -24.29 -14.82
N ILE A 124 6.99 -23.63 -14.95
CA ILE A 124 7.09 -22.18 -14.81
C ILE A 124 6.34 -21.54 -15.99
N PRO A 125 5.29 -20.73 -15.76
CA PRO A 125 4.57 -20.08 -16.85
C PRO A 125 5.50 -19.21 -17.70
N ASN A 126 5.21 -19.11 -19.00
CA ASN A 126 6.05 -18.34 -19.92
C ASN A 126 6.22 -16.87 -19.49
N GLU A 127 5.16 -16.25 -18.98
CA GLU A 127 5.21 -14.88 -18.45
C GLU A 127 6.17 -14.76 -17.24
N ALA A 128 6.09 -15.70 -16.29
CA ALA A 128 6.97 -15.73 -15.14
C ALA A 128 8.44 -15.98 -15.54
N PHE A 129 8.67 -16.80 -16.57
CA PHE A 129 10.02 -17.00 -17.11
C PHE A 129 10.56 -15.72 -17.77
N GLU A 130 9.77 -15.03 -18.58
CA GLU A 130 10.17 -13.74 -19.17
C GLU A 130 10.47 -12.67 -18.11
N ASP A 131 9.67 -12.61 -17.05
CA ASP A 131 9.93 -11.70 -15.93
C ASP A 131 11.19 -12.07 -15.15
N LEU A 132 11.47 -13.37 -14.98
CA LEU A 132 12.73 -13.85 -14.44
C LEU A 132 13.91 -13.43 -15.32
N LEU A 133 13.82 -13.57 -16.65
CA LEU A 133 14.89 -13.14 -17.56
C LEU A 133 15.19 -11.64 -17.43
N ARG A 134 14.15 -10.81 -17.22
CA ARG A 134 14.31 -9.36 -16.99
C ARG A 134 14.87 -9.03 -15.61
N SER A 135 14.68 -9.90 -14.61
CA SER A 135 15.12 -9.63 -13.24
C SER A 135 16.63 -9.78 -13.06
N PHE A 136 17.32 -10.56 -13.91
CA PHE A 136 18.77 -10.70 -13.84
C PHE A 136 19.49 -9.34 -13.87
N PRO A 137 20.47 -9.11 -12.97
CA PRO A 137 21.16 -7.84 -12.87
C PRO A 137 22.06 -7.61 -14.09
N ASN A 138 22.09 -6.38 -14.57
CA ASN A 138 23.05 -5.97 -15.60
C ASN A 138 24.38 -5.51 -14.95
N THR A 139 25.41 -5.23 -15.76
CA THR A 139 26.72 -4.78 -15.26
C THR A 139 26.61 -3.50 -14.44
N THR A 140 25.78 -2.55 -14.86
CA THR A 140 25.57 -1.27 -14.17
C THR A 140 24.91 -1.46 -12.80
N GLU A 141 23.91 -2.34 -12.71
CA GLU A 141 23.23 -2.71 -11.47
C GLU A 141 24.20 -3.34 -10.47
N LEU A 142 25.04 -4.28 -10.92
CA LEU A 142 26.08 -4.89 -10.08
C LEU A 142 27.11 -3.85 -9.58
N THR A 143 27.49 -2.89 -10.44
CA THR A 143 28.39 -1.80 -10.07
C THR A 143 27.75 -0.88 -9.03
N HIS A 144 26.49 -0.50 -9.21
CA HIS A 144 25.75 0.30 -8.23
C HIS A 144 25.58 -0.44 -6.91
N TYR A 145 25.27 -1.74 -6.95
CA TYR A 145 25.14 -2.58 -5.76
C TYR A 145 26.45 -2.65 -4.97
N ALA A 146 27.57 -2.90 -5.66
CA ALA A 146 28.89 -2.91 -5.03
C ALA A 146 29.23 -1.54 -4.40
N GLY A 147 28.99 -0.45 -5.15
CA GLY A 147 29.21 0.91 -4.67
C GLY A 147 28.35 1.26 -3.43
N ALA A 148 27.06 0.91 -3.44
CA ALA A 148 26.15 1.13 -2.32
C ALA A 148 26.60 0.35 -1.08
N ARG A 149 27.04 -0.91 -1.24
CA ARG A 149 27.53 -1.73 -0.14
C ARG A 149 28.80 -1.18 0.50
N ILE A 150 29.75 -0.69 -0.31
CA ILE A 150 30.98 -0.04 0.17
C ILE A 150 30.65 1.28 0.86
N SER A 151 29.83 2.12 0.22
CA SER A 151 29.42 3.42 0.77
C SER A 151 28.71 3.29 2.12
N ARG A 152 27.93 2.24 2.34
CA ARG A 152 27.31 1.96 3.65
C ARG A 152 28.32 1.71 4.77
N ILE A 153 29.46 1.08 4.45
CA ILE A 153 30.50 0.76 5.43
C ILE A 153 31.39 1.98 5.68
N LEU A 154 31.71 2.74 4.62
CA LEU A 154 32.63 3.86 4.68
C LEU A 154 31.96 5.21 5.00
N GLY A 155 30.63 5.29 4.93
CA GLY A 155 29.87 6.52 5.09
C GLY A 155 30.05 7.19 6.45
N ASP A 156 30.29 6.40 7.50
CA ASP A 156 30.54 6.91 8.85
C ASP A 156 31.97 7.46 9.03
N TYR A 157 32.86 7.21 8.08
CA TYR A 157 34.29 7.56 8.17
C TYR A 157 34.71 8.72 7.25
N PHE A 158 33.92 9.05 6.22
CA PHE A 158 34.29 10.03 5.21
C PHE A 158 33.11 10.94 4.84
N GLU A 159 33.28 12.26 5.01
CA GLU A 159 32.22 13.27 4.81
C GLU A 159 31.91 13.57 3.33
N THR A 160 32.82 13.28 2.39
CA THR A 160 32.72 13.67 0.97
C THR A 160 32.29 12.53 0.03
N MET A 161 31.69 11.47 0.58
CA MET A 161 31.31 10.29 -0.19
C MET A 161 30.13 10.55 -1.14
N THR A 162 30.22 10.04 -2.36
CA THR A 162 29.09 10.09 -3.31
C THR A 162 27.94 9.19 -2.83
N ASP A 163 26.69 9.63 -2.98
CA ASP A 163 25.50 8.86 -2.61
C ASP A 163 25.24 7.69 -3.58
N ALA A 164 26.01 6.62 -3.40
CA ALA A 164 25.92 5.40 -4.18
C ALA A 164 24.61 4.64 -3.91
N GLN A 165 24.00 4.83 -2.75
CA GLN A 165 22.72 4.21 -2.39
C GLN A 165 21.59 4.81 -3.23
N LEU A 166 21.55 6.13 -3.38
CA LEU A 166 20.58 6.81 -4.23
C LEU A 166 20.74 6.42 -5.71
N LYS A 167 21.98 6.24 -6.19
CA LYS A 167 22.24 5.76 -7.56
C LYS A 167 21.66 4.36 -7.81
N LEU A 168 21.84 3.43 -6.86
CA LEU A 168 21.25 2.09 -6.94
C LEU A 168 19.73 2.17 -6.92
N LYS A 169 19.15 2.94 -5.98
CA LYS A 169 17.70 3.10 -5.85
C LYS A 169 17.06 3.58 -7.15
N LYS A 170 17.57 4.68 -7.73
CA LYS A 170 17.09 5.21 -9.02
C LYS A 170 17.17 4.17 -10.15
N HIS A 171 18.25 3.40 -10.20
CA HIS A 171 18.42 2.36 -11.22
C HIS A 171 17.35 1.25 -11.10
N LEU A 172 17.04 0.81 -9.87
CA LEU A 172 16.03 -0.23 -9.62
C LEU A 172 14.61 0.28 -9.89
N GLU A 173 14.30 1.52 -9.53
CA GLU A 173 12.99 2.16 -9.79
C GLU A 173 12.70 2.26 -11.30
N HIS A 174 13.70 2.56 -12.13
CA HIS A 174 13.54 2.55 -13.59
C HIS A 174 13.33 1.15 -14.19
N LYS A 175 13.80 0.09 -13.51
CA LYS A 175 13.69 -1.30 -13.97
C LYS A 175 12.33 -1.92 -13.63
N HIS A 176 11.73 -1.49 -12.51
CA HIS A 176 10.41 -1.96 -12.07
C HIS A 176 9.34 -0.92 -12.38
N THR A 177 8.77 -0.97 -13.58
CA THR A 177 7.46 -0.35 -13.82
C THR A 177 6.40 -1.19 -13.10
N SER A 178 5.95 -0.70 -11.94
CA SER A 178 4.85 -1.30 -11.20
C SER A 178 3.60 -1.32 -12.08
N ARG A 179 3.17 -2.52 -12.49
CA ARG A 179 1.81 -2.68 -12.99
C ARG A 179 0.88 -2.47 -11.79
N LEU A 180 0.12 -1.39 -11.80
CA LEU A 180 -0.95 -1.17 -10.82
C LEU A 180 -1.88 -2.39 -10.86
N SER A 181 -2.16 -2.96 -9.69
CA SER A 181 -3.09 -4.07 -9.58
C SER A 181 -4.50 -3.59 -9.95
N PRO A 182 -5.24 -4.30 -10.83
CA PRO A 182 -6.63 -3.97 -11.17
C PRO A 182 -7.56 -3.84 -9.95
N ARG A 183 -7.19 -4.42 -8.80
CA ARG A 183 -7.96 -4.34 -7.56
C ARG A 183 -8.05 -2.93 -6.96
N VAL A 184 -7.12 -2.04 -7.29
CA VAL A 184 -7.11 -0.68 -6.72
C VAL A 184 -8.17 0.21 -7.39
N GLU A 185 -8.47 0.01 -8.67
CA GLU A 185 -9.46 0.81 -9.40
C GLU A 185 -10.88 0.58 -8.87
N PHE A 186 -11.27 -0.67 -8.63
CA PHE A 186 -12.57 -1.00 -8.03
C PHE A 186 -12.80 -0.31 -6.66
N ILE A 187 -11.74 -0.20 -5.84
CA ILE A 187 -11.83 0.43 -4.52
C ILE A 187 -12.06 1.94 -4.65
N LYS A 188 -11.46 2.60 -5.65
CA LYS A 188 -11.65 4.03 -5.87
C LYS A 188 -13.11 4.37 -6.18
N ASP A 189 -13.74 3.60 -7.05
CA ASP A 189 -15.14 3.82 -7.43
C ASP A 189 -16.07 3.65 -6.23
N TYR A 190 -15.85 2.58 -5.44
CA TYR A 190 -16.64 2.33 -4.23
C TYR A 190 -16.46 3.45 -3.19
N GLU A 191 -15.23 3.90 -2.95
CA GLU A 191 -14.95 4.99 -2.01
C GLU A 191 -15.65 6.29 -2.44
N ALA A 192 -15.62 6.64 -3.73
CA ALA A 192 -16.32 7.81 -4.24
C ALA A 192 -17.84 7.71 -4.00
N GLN A 193 -18.44 6.57 -4.33
CA GLN A 193 -19.88 6.33 -4.15
C GLN A 193 -20.31 6.44 -2.68
N LYS A 194 -19.49 5.93 -1.75
CA LYS A 194 -19.72 6.04 -0.30
C LYS A 194 -19.83 7.51 0.13
N PHE A 195 -18.89 8.36 -0.27
CA PHE A 195 -18.91 9.79 0.12
C PHE A 195 -20.05 10.55 -0.56
N VAL A 196 -20.36 10.26 -1.82
CA VAL A 196 -21.50 10.85 -2.54
C VAL A 196 -22.81 10.54 -1.82
N PHE A 197 -23.04 9.27 -1.46
CA PHE A 197 -24.24 8.85 -0.73
C PHE A 197 -24.39 9.61 0.60
N ILE A 198 -23.32 9.67 1.40
CA ILE A 198 -23.34 10.37 2.69
C ILE A 198 -23.66 11.87 2.51
N ARG A 199 -23.04 12.51 1.51
CA ARG A 199 -23.29 13.92 1.21
C ARG A 199 -24.75 14.16 0.82
N GLU A 200 -25.30 13.34 -0.08
CA GLU A 200 -26.68 13.49 -0.58
C GLU A 200 -27.70 13.30 0.54
N GLU A 201 -27.53 12.29 1.37
CA GLU A 201 -28.38 12.07 2.54
C GLU A 201 -28.32 13.24 3.52
N LEU A 202 -27.12 13.77 3.77
CA LEU A 202 -26.95 14.93 4.65
C LEU A 202 -27.63 16.18 4.06
N GLN A 203 -27.48 16.41 2.75
CA GLN A 203 -28.18 17.50 2.06
C GLN A 203 -29.70 17.35 2.12
N LEU A 204 -30.22 16.13 1.96
CA LEU A 204 -31.66 15.85 2.08
C LEU A 204 -32.16 16.15 3.49
N MET A 205 -31.46 15.70 4.53
CA MET A 205 -31.83 16.02 5.92
C MET A 205 -31.82 17.53 6.19
N LEU A 206 -30.83 18.24 5.66
CA LEU A 206 -30.70 19.69 5.84
C LEU A 206 -31.80 20.49 5.13
N LYS A 207 -32.44 19.95 4.08
CA LYS A 207 -33.59 20.58 3.40
C LYS A 207 -34.86 20.54 4.25
N SER A 208 -35.02 19.53 5.10
CA SER A 208 -36.14 19.37 6.02
C SER A 208 -35.69 19.34 7.48
N ALA A 209 -34.71 20.19 7.83
CA ALA A 209 -34.05 20.18 9.13
C ALA A 209 -35.01 20.26 10.33
N ASP A 210 -36.07 21.07 10.23
CA ASP A 210 -37.07 21.25 11.28
C ASP A 210 -37.96 20.01 11.51
N SER A 211 -37.94 19.05 10.58
CA SER A 211 -38.71 17.80 10.68
C SER A 211 -38.01 16.72 11.52
N TYR A 212 -36.73 16.92 11.86
CA TYR A 212 -35.91 15.95 12.59
C TYR A 212 -35.62 16.43 14.01
N LYS A 213 -35.77 15.55 14.99
CA LYS A 213 -35.36 15.82 16.38
C LYS A 213 -33.84 15.67 16.51
N GLU A 214 -33.25 16.22 17.57
CA GLU A 214 -31.82 16.07 17.86
C GLU A 214 -31.36 14.61 17.86
N ARG A 215 -32.18 13.69 18.39
CA ARG A 215 -31.89 12.24 18.37
C ARG A 215 -31.80 11.66 16.95
N ASP A 216 -32.59 12.17 16.02
CA ASP A 216 -32.57 11.71 14.62
C ASP A 216 -31.26 12.17 13.94
N TRP A 217 -30.84 13.40 14.22
CA TRP A 217 -29.53 13.94 13.82
C TRP A 217 -28.38 13.12 14.40
N GLN A 218 -28.37 12.90 15.72
CA GLN A 218 -27.38 12.07 16.40
C GLN A 218 -27.26 10.70 15.74
N LYS A 219 -28.36 9.96 15.59
CA LYS A 219 -28.37 8.62 15.01
C LYS A 219 -27.82 8.59 13.58
N LYS A 220 -28.26 9.50 12.71
CA LYS A 220 -27.82 9.51 11.31
C LYS A 220 -26.35 9.90 11.19
N ILE A 221 -25.96 10.99 11.84
CA ILE A 221 -24.59 11.52 11.75
C ILE A 221 -23.58 10.52 12.32
N VAL A 222 -23.89 9.85 13.44
CA VAL A 222 -23.05 8.77 13.98
C VAL A 222 -22.80 7.66 12.96
N SER A 223 -23.85 7.22 12.26
CA SER A 223 -23.70 6.19 11.22
C SER A 223 -22.77 6.64 10.09
N PHE A 224 -22.78 7.92 9.74
CA PHE A 224 -21.88 8.49 8.75
C PHE A 224 -20.46 8.70 9.27
N LEU A 225 -20.29 9.05 10.55
CA LEU A 225 -18.97 9.28 11.12
C LEU A 225 -18.09 8.03 11.09
N LEU A 226 -18.65 6.85 11.35
CA LEU A 226 -17.90 5.59 11.22
C LEU A 226 -17.46 5.32 9.77
N LEU A 227 -18.18 5.84 8.78
CA LEU A 227 -17.83 5.71 7.36
C LEU A 227 -16.82 6.77 6.89
N ILE A 228 -16.91 7.98 7.44
CA ILE A 228 -16.05 9.13 7.11
C ILE A 228 -14.70 9.03 7.83
N PHE A 229 -14.71 8.59 9.09
CA PHE A 229 -13.55 8.52 9.97
C PHE A 229 -13.23 7.06 10.30
N PRO A 230 -12.52 6.34 9.42
CA PRO A 230 -12.27 4.90 9.57
C PRO A 230 -11.38 4.55 10.77
N LYS A 231 -10.84 5.55 11.48
CA LYS A 231 -10.14 5.33 12.75
C LYS A 231 -11.07 4.84 13.86
N TYR A 232 -12.37 5.14 13.80
CA TYR A 232 -13.34 4.74 14.80
C TYR A 232 -13.98 3.40 14.43
N VAL A 233 -14.10 2.51 15.42
CA VAL A 233 -14.56 1.12 15.22
C VAL A 233 -15.85 0.81 15.99
N ALA A 234 -16.20 1.61 17.00
CA ALA A 234 -17.43 1.45 17.75
C ALA A 234 -17.96 2.80 18.28
N VAL A 235 -19.26 2.81 18.60
CA VAL A 235 -19.96 3.94 19.23
C VAL A 235 -20.62 3.44 20.50
N LEU A 236 -20.38 4.11 21.61
CA LEU A 236 -21.02 3.83 22.88
C LEU A 236 -22.04 4.94 23.17
N GLU A 237 -23.33 4.61 23.06
CA GLU A 237 -24.43 5.51 23.41
C GLU A 237 -24.61 5.60 24.94
N ASN A 238 -24.96 6.79 25.45
CA ASN A 238 -25.30 7.03 26.85
C ASN A 238 -24.25 6.49 27.84
N LEU A 239 -22.98 6.83 27.59
CA LEU A 239 -21.86 6.36 28.39
C LEU A 239 -21.90 6.98 29.79
N HIS A 240 -21.98 6.11 30.80
CA HIS A 240 -21.92 6.49 32.21
C HIS A 240 -20.50 6.93 32.60
N ILE A 241 -20.38 8.11 33.20
CA ILE A 241 -19.15 8.63 33.81
C ILE A 241 -19.40 9.18 35.22
N LYS A 242 -18.33 9.27 36.03
CA LYS A 242 -18.38 9.84 37.38
C LYS A 242 -17.87 11.28 37.43
N ASP A 243 -18.67 12.15 38.00
CA ASP A 243 -18.31 13.54 38.34
C ASP A 243 -18.03 13.64 39.84
N PHE A 244 -16.74 13.82 40.16
CA PHE A 244 -16.23 13.95 41.52
C PHE A 244 -16.15 15.40 42.01
N TYR A 245 -16.52 16.38 41.19
CA TYR A 245 -16.17 17.79 41.41
C TYR A 245 -17.37 18.72 41.57
N SER A 246 -18.48 18.49 40.85
CA SER A 246 -19.63 19.41 40.89
C SER A 246 -20.32 19.45 42.25
N ASN A 247 -20.23 18.38 43.04
CA ASN A 247 -20.75 18.33 44.40
C ASN A 247 -19.68 17.77 45.34
N PRO A 248 -19.10 18.60 46.25
CA PRO A 248 -18.06 18.14 47.16
C PRO A 248 -18.49 17.04 48.13
N SER A 249 -19.80 16.90 48.38
CA SER A 249 -20.34 15.94 49.35
C SER A 249 -20.65 14.56 48.76
N LYS A 250 -20.72 14.42 47.43
CA LYS A 250 -21.03 13.14 46.78
C LYS A 250 -20.59 13.10 45.33
N THR A 251 -20.23 11.90 44.88
CA THR A 251 -20.02 11.65 43.46
C THR A 251 -21.36 11.70 42.72
N THR A 252 -21.37 12.39 41.59
CA THR A 252 -22.55 12.53 40.72
C THR A 252 -22.38 11.69 39.47
N ASP A 253 -23.44 10.99 39.05
CA ASP A 253 -23.44 10.29 37.78
C ASP A 253 -23.72 11.28 36.64
N ARG A 254 -22.92 11.18 35.58
CA ARG A 254 -23.09 11.90 34.32
C ARG A 254 -23.17 10.90 33.18
N TYR A 255 -23.76 11.35 32.09
CA TYR A 255 -23.93 10.55 30.89
C TYR A 255 -23.50 11.36 29.69
N ILE A 256 -22.67 10.74 28.86
CA ILE A 256 -22.25 11.26 27.56
C ILE A 256 -23.15 10.60 26.52
N ASP A 257 -23.87 11.39 25.73
CA ASP A 257 -24.81 10.86 24.75
C ASP A 257 -24.11 9.93 23.76
N LEU A 258 -22.93 10.34 23.27
CA LEU A 258 -22.18 9.62 22.26
C LEU A 258 -20.69 9.64 22.55
N THR A 259 -20.10 8.45 22.56
CA THR A 259 -18.67 8.24 22.71
C THR A 259 -18.18 7.38 21.55
N LEU A 260 -17.04 7.73 20.97
CA LEU A 260 -16.40 7.00 19.87
C LEU A 260 -15.23 6.19 20.43
N VAL A 261 -15.08 4.96 19.98
CA VAL A 261 -13.92 4.11 20.31
C VAL A 261 -13.09 3.93 19.05
N ASP A 262 -11.81 4.29 19.12
CA ASP A 262 -10.88 4.11 18.01
C ASP A 262 -10.34 2.67 17.91
N ALA A 263 -9.68 2.37 16.80
CA ALA A 263 -9.10 1.05 16.54
C ALA A 263 -8.03 0.62 17.56
N ASN A 264 -7.50 1.54 18.37
CA ASN A 264 -6.55 1.27 19.45
C ASN A 264 -7.24 1.17 20.83
N GLY A 265 -8.56 1.33 20.88
CA GLY A 265 -9.35 1.29 22.11
C GLY A 265 -9.41 2.62 22.86
N THR A 266 -8.94 3.72 22.27
CA THR A 266 -9.02 5.06 22.86
C THR A 266 -10.42 5.62 22.71
N ILE A 267 -10.91 6.27 23.77
CA ILE A 267 -12.19 6.96 23.78
C ILE A 267 -12.06 8.42 23.33
N ASP A 268 -12.93 8.84 22.40
CA ASP A 268 -13.21 10.24 22.06
C ASP A 268 -14.71 10.54 22.32
N VAL A 269 -15.06 11.80 22.52
CA VAL A 269 -16.45 12.26 22.77
C VAL A 269 -17.01 12.95 21.55
N ILE A 270 -18.31 12.82 21.30
CA ILE A 270 -18.96 13.64 20.28
C ILE A 270 -20.27 14.25 20.79
N GLU A 271 -20.45 15.54 20.50
CA GLU A 271 -21.67 16.29 20.75
C GLU A 271 -22.29 16.71 19.42
N ILE A 272 -23.54 16.33 19.17
CA ILE A 272 -24.27 16.66 17.94
C ILE A 272 -25.52 17.42 18.32
N LYS A 273 -25.65 18.65 17.83
CA LYS A 273 -26.83 19.51 18.00
C LYS A 273 -27.54 19.74 16.67
N GLN A 274 -28.80 20.14 16.74
CA GLN A 274 -29.57 20.48 15.54
C GLN A 274 -28.93 21.63 14.72
N PRO A 275 -29.13 21.66 13.39
CA PRO A 275 -28.55 22.64 12.48
C PRO A 275 -29.27 24.01 12.49
N PHE A 276 -29.34 24.69 13.62
CA PHE A 276 -29.99 26.01 13.68
C PHE A 276 -29.16 27.09 12.97
N ASP A 277 -29.81 27.91 12.13
CA ASP A 277 -29.17 28.95 11.30
C ASP A 277 -28.70 30.19 12.11
N ASP A 278 -28.95 30.25 13.42
CA ASP A 278 -28.66 31.41 14.28
C ASP A 278 -28.18 30.99 15.69
N CYS A 279 -27.37 29.95 15.81
CA CYS A 279 -26.89 29.43 17.11
C CYS A 279 -25.37 29.50 17.34
N LEU A 280 -24.60 29.95 16.34
CA LEU A 280 -23.13 29.91 16.39
C LEU A 280 -22.51 31.21 16.89
N LEU A 281 -22.85 32.34 16.25
CA LEU A 281 -22.24 33.64 16.50
C LEU A 281 -23.26 34.73 16.85
N SER A 282 -22.82 35.76 17.56
CA SER A 282 -23.63 36.93 17.89
C SER A 282 -24.15 37.63 16.64
N LYS A 283 -25.34 38.24 16.71
CA LYS A 283 -25.87 39.07 15.61
C LYS A 283 -25.16 40.41 15.48
N ARG A 284 -24.75 40.98 16.62
CA ARG A 284 -24.05 42.26 16.69
C ARG A 284 -22.60 42.01 17.05
N ARG A 285 -21.73 42.85 16.52
CA ARG A 285 -20.31 42.85 16.90
C ARG A 285 -20.13 43.41 18.31
N TYR A 286 -19.22 42.81 19.04
CA TYR A 286 -18.70 43.34 20.29
C TYR A 286 -17.23 43.71 20.06
N ARG A 287 -16.92 45.01 20.10
CA ARG A 287 -15.58 45.54 19.76
C ARG A 287 -15.08 44.96 18.43
N ASP A 288 -15.87 45.15 17.38
CA ASP A 288 -15.61 44.70 15.99
C ASP A 288 -15.54 43.19 15.76
N ASN A 289 -15.78 42.35 16.77
CA ASN A 289 -15.74 40.89 16.65
C ASN A 289 -17.13 40.26 16.85
N TYR A 290 -17.42 39.18 16.13
CA TYR A 290 -18.53 38.29 16.42
C TYR A 290 -18.13 37.29 17.50
N THR A 291 -18.97 37.13 18.53
CA THR A 291 -18.66 36.25 19.68
C THR A 291 -19.49 34.96 19.65
N PRO A 292 -18.99 33.86 20.25
CA PRO A 292 -19.76 32.63 20.38
C PRO A 292 -21.10 32.86 21.08
N LYS A 293 -22.18 32.27 20.55
CA LYS A 293 -23.48 32.20 21.22
C LYS A 293 -23.50 31.14 22.32
N MET A 294 -24.56 31.16 23.13
CA MET A 294 -24.75 30.24 24.26
C MET A 294 -24.77 28.78 23.82
N GLU A 295 -25.35 28.47 22.66
CA GLU A 295 -25.41 27.11 22.14
C GLU A 295 -24.00 26.57 21.81
N LEU A 296 -23.18 27.38 21.11
CA LEU A 296 -21.79 27.03 20.81
C LEU A 296 -20.94 26.95 22.08
N GLY A 297 -20.98 27.99 22.92
CA GLY A 297 -20.22 28.02 24.17
C GLY A 297 -20.64 26.91 25.15
N GLY A 298 -21.93 26.61 25.20
CA GLY A 298 -22.51 25.55 26.03
C GLY A 298 -22.07 24.17 25.56
N SER A 299 -22.10 23.91 24.24
CA SER A 299 -21.66 22.63 23.67
C SER A 299 -20.16 22.39 23.91
N VAL A 300 -19.34 23.43 23.74
CA VAL A 300 -17.89 23.38 24.05
C VAL A 300 -17.67 23.09 25.54
N MET A 301 -18.32 23.84 26.43
CA MET A 301 -18.21 23.63 27.88
C MET A 301 -18.68 22.23 28.30
N GLN A 302 -19.73 21.71 27.66
CA GLN A 302 -20.26 20.38 27.93
C GLN A 302 -19.23 19.30 27.60
N VAL A 303 -18.64 19.32 26.39
CA VAL A 303 -17.60 18.34 26.03
C VAL A 303 -16.34 18.51 26.87
N GLU A 304 -15.91 19.73 27.20
CA GLU A 304 -14.77 19.97 28.08
C GLU A 304 -14.98 19.31 29.45
N LYS A 305 -16.18 19.44 30.03
CA LYS A 305 -16.50 18.76 31.29
C LYS A 305 -16.47 17.24 31.15
N TYR A 306 -16.98 16.68 30.05
CA TYR A 306 -16.91 15.24 29.81
C TYR A 306 -15.48 14.73 29.70
N LEU A 307 -14.64 15.40 28.90
CA LEU A 307 -13.22 15.06 28.79
C LEU A 307 -12.51 15.18 30.15
N PHE A 308 -12.81 16.22 30.91
CA PHE A 308 -12.27 16.39 32.26
C PHE A 308 -12.66 15.23 33.19
N HIS A 309 -13.95 14.86 33.25
CA HIS A 309 -14.42 13.78 34.11
C HIS A 309 -13.88 12.41 33.70
N LEU A 310 -13.81 12.13 32.39
CA LEU A 310 -13.17 10.92 31.86
C LEU A 310 -11.72 10.80 32.34
N ASN A 311 -10.91 11.85 32.14
CA ASN A 311 -9.51 11.86 32.57
C ASN A 311 -9.35 11.72 34.09
N LYS A 312 -10.30 12.24 34.89
CA LYS A 312 -10.23 12.20 36.35
C LYS A 312 -10.66 10.88 36.96
N TRP A 313 -11.45 10.06 36.26
CA TRP A 313 -11.89 8.77 36.78
C TRP A 313 -10.76 7.72 36.78
N GLY A 314 -9.78 7.87 35.89
CA GLY A 314 -8.59 7.02 35.85
C GLY A 314 -8.90 5.54 35.55
N ARG A 315 -8.00 4.65 35.97
CA ARG A 315 -8.06 3.20 35.67
C ARG A 315 -9.32 2.52 36.16
N GLU A 316 -9.91 3.00 37.27
CA GLU A 316 -11.17 2.46 37.77
C GLU A 316 -12.31 2.73 36.77
N GLY A 317 -12.34 3.93 36.18
CA GLY A 317 -13.28 4.31 35.14
C GLY A 317 -13.13 3.46 33.89
N GLU A 318 -11.90 3.29 33.39
CA GLU A 318 -11.61 2.42 32.25
C GLU A 318 -12.13 1.00 32.45
N ARG A 319 -11.81 0.39 33.61
CA ARG A 319 -12.28 -0.96 33.96
C ARG A 319 -13.80 -1.02 34.03
N THR A 320 -14.43 -0.05 34.69
CA THR A 320 -15.89 0.00 34.88
C THR A 320 -16.63 0.15 33.55
N ILE A 321 -16.12 1.02 32.67
CA ILE A 321 -16.67 1.21 31.33
C ILE A 321 -16.52 -0.09 30.53
N TYR A 322 -15.32 -0.68 30.51
CA TYR A 322 -15.05 -1.91 29.78
C TYR A 322 -15.96 -3.06 30.24
N GLU A 323 -16.08 -3.30 31.55
CA GLU A 323 -16.92 -4.37 32.09
C GLU A 323 -18.39 -4.25 31.66
N LYS A 324 -18.91 -3.00 31.56
CA LYS A 324 -20.28 -2.73 31.15
C LYS A 324 -20.51 -2.77 29.64
N ARG A 325 -19.47 -2.49 28.83
CA ARG A 325 -19.61 -2.20 27.39
C ARG A 325 -18.81 -3.15 26.48
N LYS A 326 -18.08 -4.12 27.04
CA LYS A 326 -17.23 -5.07 26.27
C LYS A 326 -17.95 -5.80 25.14
N ASP A 327 -19.26 -6.04 25.27
CA ASP A 327 -20.04 -6.75 24.26
C ASP A 327 -20.35 -5.89 23.01
N GLU A 328 -20.11 -4.58 23.10
CA GLU A 328 -20.19 -3.62 21.99
C GLU A 328 -18.84 -3.41 21.28
N LEU A 329 -17.78 -4.08 21.73
CA LEU A 329 -16.40 -3.87 21.26
C LEU A 329 -15.86 -5.11 20.54
N PRO A 330 -14.89 -4.94 19.62
CA PRO A 330 -14.12 -6.06 19.09
C PRO A 330 -13.48 -6.90 20.20
N VAL A 331 -13.38 -8.21 19.95
CA VAL A 331 -12.74 -9.16 20.87
C VAL A 331 -11.31 -8.70 21.18
N ASP A 332 -10.92 -8.78 22.45
CA ASP A 332 -9.61 -8.38 22.99
C ASP A 332 -9.25 -6.90 22.89
N LEU A 333 -10.17 -6.02 22.45
CA LEU A 333 -9.92 -4.57 22.42
C LEU A 333 -9.88 -4.02 23.85
N LYS A 334 -8.73 -3.49 24.26
CA LYS A 334 -8.56 -2.85 25.58
C LYS A 334 -8.94 -1.39 25.51
N LEU A 335 -9.94 -1.00 26.29
CA LEU A 335 -10.42 0.36 26.36
C LEU A 335 -9.51 1.24 27.23
N GLN A 336 -9.19 2.44 26.74
CA GLN A 336 -8.29 3.39 27.39
C GLN A 336 -8.82 4.83 27.29
N VAL A 337 -8.60 5.61 28.34
CA VAL A 337 -8.87 7.04 28.39
C VAL A 337 -7.54 7.78 28.40
N THR A 338 -6.92 7.89 27.22
CA THR A 338 -5.63 8.56 27.03
C THR A 338 -5.81 9.82 26.21
N ASN A 339 -5.80 10.99 26.87
CA ASN A 339 -6.00 12.30 26.23
C ASN A 339 -7.20 12.30 25.26
N PRO A 340 -8.41 11.94 25.73
CA PRO A 340 -9.60 11.89 24.90
C PRO A 340 -9.84 13.25 24.24
N LYS A 341 -10.26 13.23 22.98
CA LYS A 341 -10.63 14.42 22.22
C LYS A 341 -12.14 14.51 22.07
N ALA A 342 -12.63 15.67 21.67
CA ALA A 342 -14.03 15.86 21.37
C ALA A 342 -14.26 16.33 19.93
N MET A 343 -15.46 16.03 19.43
CA MET A 343 -16.01 16.60 18.21
C MET A 343 -17.33 17.28 18.56
N VAL A 344 -17.56 18.47 18.03
CA VAL A 344 -18.85 19.17 18.18
C VAL A 344 -19.38 19.49 16.79
N ILE A 345 -20.56 18.96 16.47
CA ILE A 345 -21.27 19.20 15.20
C ILE A 345 -22.54 19.97 15.49
N LEU A 346 -22.60 21.24 15.07
CA LEU A 346 -23.76 22.09 15.34
C LEU A 346 -23.90 23.24 14.36
N GLY A 347 -25.14 23.68 14.18
CA GLY A 347 -25.46 24.92 13.46
C GLY A 347 -25.09 24.93 11.98
N ARG A 348 -25.35 26.07 11.35
CA ARG A 348 -25.15 26.30 9.93
C ARG A 348 -24.38 27.59 9.71
N ASP A 349 -23.50 27.59 8.72
CA ASP A 349 -22.70 28.77 8.34
C ASP A 349 -22.93 29.23 6.90
N LYS A 350 -23.88 28.60 6.18
CA LYS A 350 -24.27 29.00 4.82
C LYS A 350 -24.55 30.50 4.67
N ASN A 351 -25.05 31.14 5.73
CA ASN A 351 -25.43 32.55 5.76
C ASN A 351 -24.36 33.48 6.34
N PHE A 352 -23.16 32.96 6.68
CA PHE A 352 -22.11 33.80 7.26
C PHE A 352 -21.52 34.75 6.23
N ASP A 353 -21.39 36.02 6.62
CA ASP A 353 -20.56 37.01 5.93
C ASP A 353 -19.06 36.68 6.07
N SER A 354 -18.20 37.43 5.37
CA SER A 354 -16.75 37.21 5.40
C SER A 354 -16.15 37.33 6.80
N ASP A 355 -16.65 38.25 7.60
CA ASP A 355 -16.12 38.59 8.91
C ASP A 355 -16.58 37.54 9.94
N GLN A 356 -17.83 37.09 9.85
CA GLN A 356 -18.36 35.95 10.62
C GLN A 356 -17.58 34.67 10.32
N ARG A 357 -17.25 34.38 9.05
CA ARG A 357 -16.42 33.23 8.68
C ARG A 357 -15.02 33.32 9.28
N PHE A 358 -14.41 34.50 9.22
CA PHE A 358 -13.09 34.75 9.78
C PHE A 358 -13.06 34.55 11.30
N ASP A 359 -14.00 35.17 12.03
CA ASP A 359 -14.10 35.04 13.48
C ASP A 359 -14.43 33.61 13.91
N PHE A 360 -15.31 32.92 13.18
CA PHE A 360 -15.63 31.52 13.45
C PHE A 360 -14.41 30.61 13.28
N GLU A 361 -13.58 30.84 12.25
CA GLU A 361 -12.35 30.08 12.04
C GLU A 361 -11.34 30.31 13.20
N ILE A 362 -11.23 31.53 13.72
CA ILE A 362 -10.42 31.81 14.92
C ILE A 362 -10.94 31.01 16.12
N ILE A 363 -12.26 30.98 16.33
CA ILE A 363 -12.89 30.22 17.42
C ILE A 363 -12.59 28.72 17.26
N LYS A 364 -12.76 28.14 16.07
CA LYS A 364 -12.44 26.72 15.83
C LYS A 364 -10.98 26.41 16.17
N ARG A 365 -10.04 27.25 15.70
CA ARG A 365 -8.60 27.07 15.93
C ARG A 365 -8.20 27.19 17.39
N LYS A 366 -8.90 28.00 18.19
CA LYS A 366 -8.68 28.10 19.64
C LYS A 366 -8.82 26.75 20.34
N TYR A 367 -9.73 25.90 19.89
CA TYR A 367 -10.02 24.60 20.52
C TYR A 367 -9.40 23.39 19.80
N ALA A 368 -8.83 23.57 18.60
CA ALA A 368 -8.44 22.49 17.68
C ALA A 368 -7.49 21.41 18.26
N ASN A 369 -6.75 21.71 19.33
CA ASN A 369 -5.90 20.71 19.99
C ASN A 369 -6.71 19.62 20.72
N ILE A 370 -7.91 19.95 21.19
CA ILE A 370 -8.74 19.11 22.06
C ILE A 370 -10.12 18.85 21.44
N ILE A 371 -10.68 19.83 20.70
CA ILE A 371 -12.04 19.80 20.17
C ILE A 371 -12.04 20.19 18.68
N ASP A 372 -12.56 19.32 17.81
CA ASP A 372 -12.91 19.67 16.43
C ASP A 372 -14.34 20.21 16.38
N ILE A 373 -14.49 21.50 16.12
CA ILE A 373 -15.80 22.17 15.99
C ILE A 373 -16.12 22.28 14.51
N MET A 374 -17.29 21.79 14.10
CA MET A 374 -17.74 21.84 12.71
C MET A 374 -19.23 22.17 12.60
N THR A 375 -19.59 22.87 11.54
CA THR A 375 -20.98 23.03 11.12
C THR A 375 -21.37 21.92 10.16
N TYR A 376 -22.67 21.75 9.93
CA TYR A 376 -23.15 20.81 8.91
C TYR A 376 -22.73 21.23 7.49
N ASP A 377 -22.61 22.53 7.25
CA ASP A 377 -22.12 23.04 5.97
C ASP A 377 -20.60 22.83 5.82
N ASP A 378 -19.82 22.95 6.91
CA ASP A 378 -18.40 22.56 6.96
C ASP A 378 -18.23 21.08 6.62
N LEU A 379 -19.06 20.20 7.19
CA LEU A 379 -19.03 18.76 6.91
C LEU A 379 -19.33 18.47 5.43
N LEU A 380 -20.34 19.12 4.86
CA LEU A 380 -20.64 19.00 3.42
C LEU A 380 -19.47 19.46 2.55
N ARG A 381 -18.86 20.61 2.84
CA ARG A 381 -17.68 21.11 2.10
C ARG A 381 -16.51 20.14 2.18
N ARG A 382 -16.26 19.53 3.35
CA ARG A 382 -15.22 18.49 3.50
C ARG A 382 -15.52 17.29 2.60
N LEU A 383 -16.77 16.83 2.56
CA LEU A 383 -17.19 15.72 1.68
C LEU A 383 -17.03 16.07 0.20
N ASP A 384 -17.43 17.26 -0.23
CA ASP A 384 -17.28 17.71 -1.62
C ASP A 384 -15.80 17.72 -2.06
N ASN A 385 -14.92 18.26 -1.23
CA ASN A 385 -13.48 18.28 -1.52
C ASN A 385 -12.88 16.86 -1.61
N ILE A 386 -13.33 15.93 -0.75
CA ILE A 386 -12.88 14.53 -0.77
C ILE A 386 -13.35 13.86 -2.07
N ILE A 387 -14.62 14.04 -2.44
CA ILE A 387 -15.20 13.47 -3.67
C ILE A 387 -14.43 13.98 -4.90
N GLU A 388 -14.17 15.29 -4.97
CA GLU A 388 -13.41 15.91 -6.06
C GLU A 388 -12.01 15.29 -6.20
N MET A 389 -11.32 15.05 -5.09
CA MET A 389 -9.97 14.47 -5.11
C MET A 389 -9.93 12.98 -5.42
N ILE A 390 -10.97 12.21 -5.08
CA ILE A 390 -11.04 10.79 -5.44
C ILE A 390 -11.34 10.62 -6.93
N GLN A 391 -12.15 11.51 -7.51
CA GLN A 391 -12.58 11.47 -8.91
C GLN A 391 -11.54 12.05 -9.90
N ARG A 392 -10.52 12.74 -9.38
CA ARG A 392 -9.40 13.27 -10.17
C ARG A 392 -8.33 12.21 -10.43
#